data_AF-A0A4Y8WBG8-F1
#
_entry.id   AF-A0A4Y8WBG8-F1
#
_cell.length_a   1.000
_cell.length_b   1.000
_cell.length_c   1.000
_cell.angle_alpha   90.00
_cell.angle_beta   90.00
_cell.angle_gamma   90.00
#
_symmetry.space_group_name_H-M   'P 1'
#
loop_
_entity.id
_entity.type
_entity.pdbx_description
1 polymer ?
#
loop_
_entity_poly.entity_id
_entity_poly.type
_entity_poly.pdbx_seq_one_letter_code
_entity_poly.pdbx_strand_id
1 'polypeptide(L)'
;MSDLITKYAAIIAGVCVIPFFITNAYLTIKLRPRKYELIQLIYQSAPEKFRSRALLVMEAHMSWVAGSACSYIWFVYPMLRFAWGIPASAISQWQSDIKKALGPTYNLYWISTMLLNVTFAGLAIFIINEYVISKFV
;
A
#
# COMPACT_ATOMS: atom_id res chain seq x y z
N MET A 1 13.13 27.06 6.77
CA MET A 1 12.08 26.19 7.35
C MET A 1 11.70 25.05 6.39
N SER A 2 11.52 25.34 5.09
CA SER A 2 11.30 24.33 4.04
C SER A 2 12.42 23.26 3.97
N ASP A 3 13.68 23.67 4.07
CA ASP A 3 14.84 22.77 3.89
C ASP A 3 14.96 21.68 4.98
N LEU A 4 14.60 22.02 6.23
CA LEU A 4 14.56 21.07 7.35
C LEU A 4 13.45 20.04 7.17
N ILE A 5 12.26 20.47 6.72
CA ILE A 5 11.12 19.58 6.47
C ILE A 5 11.46 18.57 5.37
N THR A 6 12.09 19.01 4.28
CA THR A 6 12.56 18.10 3.21
C THR A 6 13.55 17.07 3.75
N LYS A 7 14.56 17.50 4.51
CA LYS A 7 15.57 16.60 5.09
C LYS A 7 14.94 15.55 5.99
N TYR A 8 14.06 15.94 6.91
CA TYR A 8 13.36 14.98 7.78
C TYR A 8 12.45 14.04 6.98
N ALA A 9 11.70 14.55 6.00
CA ALA A 9 10.85 13.72 5.15
C ALA A 9 11.65 12.67 4.38
N ALA A 10 12.80 13.06 3.80
CA ALA A 10 13.69 12.14 3.10
C ALA A 10 14.30 11.08 4.04
N ILE A 11 14.76 11.49 5.23
CA ILE A 11 15.30 10.56 6.24
C ILE A 11 14.23 9.57 6.68
N ILE A 12 13.03 10.04 7.03
CA ILE A 12 11.91 9.19 7.45
C ILE A 12 11.53 8.22 6.33
N ALA A 13 11.40 8.70 5.09
CA ALA A 13 11.08 7.84 3.95
C ALA A 13 12.14 6.75 3.74
N GLY A 14 13.42 7.09 3.85
CA GLY A 14 14.54 6.16 3.75
C GLY A 14 14.57 5.14 4.90
N VAL A 15 14.33 5.59 6.13
CA VAL A 15 14.28 4.70 7.31
C VAL A 15 13.07 3.78 7.25
N CYS A 16 11.93 4.19 6.66
CA CYS A 16 10.74 3.35 6.54
C CYS A 16 10.79 2.37 5.36
N VAL A 17 11.48 2.71 4.27
CA VAL A 17 11.48 1.85 3.07
C VAL A 17 12.28 0.56 3.28
N ILE A 18 13.36 0.61 4.05
CA ILE A 18 14.18 -0.56 4.39
C ILE A 18 13.37 -1.63 5.16
N PRO A 19 12.75 -1.32 6.33
CA PRO A 19 11.92 -2.28 7.05
C PRO A 19 10.67 -2.67 6.26
N PHE A 20 10.14 -1.81 5.37
CA PHE A 20 9.11 -2.23 4.42
C PHE A 20 9.60 -3.40 3.55
N PHE A 21 10.74 -3.27 2.87
CA PHE A 21 11.25 -4.35 2.01
C PHE A 21 11.55 -5.63 2.80
N ILE A 22 12.14 -5.51 3.99
CA ILE A 22 12.43 -6.67 4.85
C ILE A 22 11.14 -7.38 5.26
N THR A 23 10.17 -6.65 5.80
CA THR A 23 8.89 -7.22 6.25
C THR A 23 8.09 -7.80 5.09
N ASN A 24 8.11 -7.15 3.94
CA ASN A 24 7.40 -7.61 2.75
C ASN A 24 8.03 -8.88 2.15
N ALA A 25 9.37 -8.96 2.10
CA ALA A 25 10.08 -10.19 1.71
C ALA A 25 9.78 -11.33 2.69
N TYR A 26 9.85 -11.08 4.00
CA TYR A 26 9.49 -12.06 5.02
C TYR A 26 8.05 -12.56 4.87
N LEU A 27 7.07 -11.67 4.71
CA LEU A 27 5.68 -12.04 4.51
C LEU A 27 5.48 -12.84 3.23
N THR A 28 6.14 -12.45 2.14
CA THR A 28 6.07 -13.14 0.85
C THR A 28 6.56 -14.59 0.97
N ILE A 29 7.65 -14.82 1.71
CA ILE A 29 8.19 -16.16 1.96
C ILE A 29 7.26 -16.93 2.92
N LYS A 30 6.85 -16.32 4.04
CA LYS A 30 6.01 -16.95 5.06
C LYS A 30 4.65 -17.37 4.52
N LEU A 31 4.03 -16.54 3.68
CA LEU A 31 2.71 -16.78 3.11
C LEU A 31 2.77 -17.56 1.79
N ARG A 32 3.97 -17.90 1.29
CA ARG A 32 4.17 -18.64 0.04
C ARG A 32 3.33 -19.92 -0.07
N PRO A 33 3.20 -20.77 0.98
CA PRO A 33 2.42 -22.00 0.89
C PRO A 33 0.93 -21.75 0.59
N ARG A 34 0.41 -20.60 0.99
CA ARG A 34 -1.00 -20.20 0.81
C ARG A 34 -1.16 -19.07 -0.21
N LYS A 35 -0.13 -18.77 -1.02
CA LYS A 35 -0.12 -17.62 -1.95
C LYS A 35 -1.37 -17.58 -2.82
N TYR A 36 -1.65 -18.64 -3.56
CA TYR A 36 -2.76 -18.65 -4.52
C TYR A 36 -4.12 -18.65 -3.83
N GLU A 37 -4.25 -19.33 -2.70
CA GLU A 37 -5.44 -19.30 -1.85
C GLU A 37 -5.73 -17.85 -1.39
N LEU A 38 -4.72 -17.18 -0.84
CA LEU A 38 -4.85 -15.80 -0.35
C LEU A 38 -5.12 -14.81 -1.48
N ILE A 39 -4.44 -14.94 -2.63
CA ILE A 39 -4.73 -14.12 -3.81
C ILE A 39 -6.18 -14.30 -4.24
N GLN A 40 -6.68 -15.54 -4.32
CA GLN A 40 -8.08 -15.81 -4.69
C GLN A 40 -9.07 -15.22 -3.68
N LEU A 41 -8.84 -15.37 -2.38
CA LEU A 41 -9.68 -14.78 -1.33
C LEU A 41 -9.72 -13.24 -1.41
N ILE A 42 -8.56 -12.61 -1.60
CA ILE A 42 -8.44 -11.14 -1.70
C ILE A 42 -9.06 -10.63 -3.01
N TYR A 43 -8.88 -11.37 -4.10
CA TYR A 43 -9.48 -11.09 -5.40
C TYR A 43 -11.01 -11.18 -5.36
N GLN A 44 -11.56 -12.28 -4.82
CA GLN A 44 -13.00 -12.50 -4.78
C GLN A 44 -13.73 -11.49 -3.89
N SER A 45 -13.09 -11.05 -2.80
CA SER A 45 -13.60 -10.00 -1.91
C SER A 45 -13.44 -8.57 -2.44
N ALA A 46 -12.67 -8.37 -3.52
CA ALA A 46 -12.49 -7.05 -4.11
C ALA A 46 -13.79 -6.52 -4.74
N PRO A 47 -14.02 -5.20 -4.69
CA PRO A 47 -15.15 -4.56 -5.37
C PRO A 47 -15.17 -4.91 -6.85
N GLU A 48 -16.34 -5.27 -7.38
CA GLU A 48 -16.51 -5.82 -8.74
C GLU A 48 -15.82 -4.97 -9.81
N LYS A 49 -15.98 -3.63 -9.74
CA LYS A 49 -15.38 -2.67 -10.68
C LYS A 49 -13.84 -2.67 -10.72
N PHE A 50 -13.19 -3.18 -9.66
CA PHE A 50 -11.74 -3.19 -9.51
C PHE A 50 -11.15 -4.61 -9.39
N ARG A 51 -12.00 -5.63 -9.30
CA ARG A 51 -11.63 -7.02 -9.04
C ARG A 51 -10.52 -7.54 -9.98
N SER A 52 -10.68 -7.40 -11.29
CA SER A 52 -9.66 -7.84 -12.26
C SER A 52 -8.34 -7.07 -12.13
N ARG A 53 -8.38 -5.79 -11.75
CA ARG A 53 -7.18 -4.98 -11.52
C ARG A 53 -6.49 -5.39 -10.23
N ALA A 54 -7.22 -5.70 -9.16
CA ALA A 54 -6.65 -6.22 -7.94
C ALA A 54 -5.86 -7.51 -8.20
N LEU A 55 -6.39 -8.41 -9.03
CA LEU A 55 -5.67 -9.63 -9.44
C LEU A 55 -4.40 -9.29 -10.23
N LEU A 56 -4.53 -8.46 -11.28
CA LEU A 56 -3.38 -8.03 -12.09
C LEU A 56 -2.26 -7.47 -11.22
N VAL A 57 -2.60 -6.61 -10.25
CA VAL A 57 -1.64 -5.97 -9.37
C VAL A 57 -0.96 -6.98 -8.43
N MET A 58 -1.70 -7.96 -7.91
CA MET A 58 -1.11 -9.05 -7.11
C MET A 58 -0.23 -10.01 -7.94
N GLU A 59 -0.50 -10.18 -9.23
CA GLU A 59 0.27 -11.05 -10.12
C GLU A 59 1.49 -10.36 -10.75
N ALA A 60 1.39 -9.07 -11.07
CA ALA A 60 2.41 -8.31 -11.78
C ALA A 60 3.52 -7.75 -10.87
N HIS A 61 3.23 -7.49 -9.59
CA HIS A 61 4.26 -6.99 -8.68
C HIS A 61 5.22 -8.10 -8.22
N MET A 62 6.51 -7.74 -8.10
CA MET A 62 7.55 -8.63 -7.56
C MET A 62 7.17 -9.25 -6.21
N SER A 63 6.42 -8.52 -5.38
CA SER A 63 5.72 -9.07 -4.22
C SER A 63 4.21 -8.95 -4.39
N TRP A 64 3.55 -10.11 -4.43
CA TRP A 64 2.09 -10.19 -4.39
C TRP A 64 1.51 -9.65 -3.06
N VAL A 65 2.29 -9.64 -1.98
CA VAL A 65 1.92 -9.07 -0.68
C VAL A 65 1.86 -7.54 -0.78
N ALA A 66 2.78 -6.91 -1.50
CA ALA A 66 2.67 -5.47 -1.79
C ALA A 66 1.42 -5.19 -2.66
N GLY A 67 1.21 -6.00 -3.69
CA GLY A 67 0.09 -5.83 -4.61
C GLY A 67 -1.29 -6.03 -3.97
N SER A 68 -1.40 -6.85 -2.93
CA SER A 68 -2.66 -7.04 -2.22
C SER A 68 -3.08 -5.84 -1.35
N ALA A 69 -2.15 -4.91 -1.10
CA ALA A 69 -2.35 -3.77 -0.20
C ALA A 69 -3.02 -2.55 -0.84
N CYS A 70 -3.46 -2.62 -2.11
CA CYS A 70 -4.03 -1.48 -2.83
C CYS A 70 -5.11 -0.71 -2.05
N SER A 71 -6.00 -1.43 -1.36
CA SER A 71 -7.08 -0.81 -0.58
C SER A 71 -6.59 -0.01 0.63
N TYR A 72 -5.35 -0.20 1.06
CA TYR A 72 -4.73 0.45 2.22
C TYR A 72 -3.76 1.58 1.84
N ILE A 73 -3.41 1.73 0.57
CA ILE A 73 -2.49 2.77 0.12
C ILE A 73 -3.23 4.10 -0.01
N TRP A 74 -2.77 5.13 0.71
CA TRP A 74 -3.51 6.38 0.89
C TRP A 74 -3.83 7.09 -0.42
N PHE A 75 -2.90 7.10 -1.39
CA PHE A 75 -3.11 7.76 -2.69
C PHE A 75 -3.91 6.88 -3.67
N VAL A 76 -4.04 5.58 -3.41
CA VAL A 76 -4.90 4.68 -4.19
C VAL A 76 -6.35 4.84 -3.79
N TYR A 77 -6.64 5.15 -2.52
CA TYR A 77 -7.99 5.41 -2.02
C TYR A 77 -8.80 6.41 -2.86
N PRO A 78 -8.32 7.64 -3.19
CA PRO A 78 -9.07 8.56 -4.02
C PRO A 78 -9.30 8.02 -5.44
N MET A 79 -8.37 7.25 -6.00
CA MET A 79 -8.60 6.60 -7.29
C MET A 79 -9.74 5.58 -7.18
N LEU A 80 -9.73 4.72 -6.16
CA LEU A 80 -10.80 3.75 -5.91
C LEU A 80 -12.15 4.45 -5.72
N ARG A 81 -12.20 5.55 -4.95
CA ARG A 81 -13.44 6.28 -4.66
C ARG A 81 -13.97 7.03 -5.85
N PHE A 82 -13.13 7.80 -6.53
CA PHE A 82 -13.56 8.81 -7.50
C PHE A 82 -13.39 8.34 -8.95
N ALA A 83 -12.27 7.71 -9.29
CA ALA A 83 -12.06 7.22 -10.65
C ALA A 83 -12.85 5.93 -10.92
N TRP A 84 -12.90 5.02 -9.95
CA TRP A 84 -13.66 3.75 -10.07
C TRP A 84 -15.07 3.80 -9.47
N GLY A 85 -15.44 4.90 -8.78
CA GLY A 85 -16.77 5.04 -8.21
C GLY A 85 -17.12 3.93 -7.21
N ILE A 86 -16.15 3.46 -6.44
CA ILE A 86 -16.34 2.42 -5.42
C ILE A 86 -16.78 3.10 -4.12
N PRO A 87 -17.86 2.66 -3.47
CA PRO A 87 -18.29 3.24 -2.21
C PRO A 87 -17.28 2.94 -1.10
N ALA A 88 -17.12 3.88 -0.16
CA ALA A 88 -16.18 3.73 0.95
C ALA A 88 -16.45 2.47 1.78
N SER A 89 -17.73 2.12 1.97
CA SER A 89 -18.15 0.90 2.66
C SER A 89 -17.62 -0.39 2.00
N ALA A 90 -17.60 -0.45 0.66
CA ALA A 90 -17.06 -1.59 -0.07
C ALA A 90 -15.53 -1.68 0.05
N ILE A 91 -14.82 -0.54 0.12
CA ILE A 91 -13.37 -0.52 0.37
C ILE A 91 -13.08 -1.01 1.79
N SER A 92 -13.82 -0.52 2.80
CA SER A 92 -13.68 -0.96 4.19
C SER A 92 -14.02 -2.44 4.36
N GLN A 93 -15.04 -2.93 3.65
CA GLN A 93 -15.38 -4.36 3.64
C GLN A 93 -14.24 -5.19 3.05
N TRP A 94 -13.68 -4.76 1.92
CA TRP A 94 -12.54 -5.44 1.30
C TRP A 94 -11.31 -5.49 2.23
N GLN A 95 -11.01 -4.38 2.91
CA GLN A 95 -9.97 -4.36 3.95
C GLN A 95 -10.27 -5.36 5.08
N SER A 96 -11.52 -5.38 5.58
CA SER A 96 -11.92 -6.35 6.61
C SER A 96 -11.75 -7.79 6.16
N ASP A 97 -12.02 -8.10 4.89
CA ASP A 97 -11.91 -9.47 4.38
C ASP A 97 -10.44 -9.86 4.13
N ILE A 98 -9.59 -8.92 3.70
CA ILE A 98 -8.13 -9.11 3.68
C ILE A 98 -7.60 -9.42 5.09
N LYS A 99 -8.08 -8.69 6.10
CA LYS A 99 -7.70 -8.92 7.51
C LYS A 99 -8.08 -10.33 7.96
N LYS A 100 -9.29 -10.79 7.66
CA LYS A 100 -9.74 -12.16 7.97
C LYS A 100 -8.88 -13.21 7.25
N ALA A 101 -8.60 -13.02 5.96
CA ALA A 101 -7.82 -13.95 5.16
C ALA A 101 -6.38 -14.13 5.69
N LEU A 102 -5.73 -13.02 6.09
CA LEU A 102 -4.37 -13.01 6.61
C LEU A 102 -4.28 -13.49 8.07
N GLY A 103 -5.38 -13.41 8.83
CA GLY A 103 -5.46 -13.91 10.21
C GLY A 103 -4.33 -13.35 11.10
N PRO A 104 -3.59 -14.21 11.84
CA PRO A 104 -2.53 -13.76 12.74
C PRO A 104 -1.39 -12.98 12.06
N THR A 105 -1.20 -13.15 10.75
CA THR A 105 -0.15 -12.43 10.00
C THR A 105 -0.55 -11.02 9.60
N TYR A 106 -1.83 -10.65 9.78
CA TYR A 106 -2.36 -9.35 9.40
C TYR A 106 -1.64 -8.17 10.04
N ASN A 107 -1.28 -8.26 11.33
CA ASN A 107 -0.66 -7.13 12.03
C ASN A 107 0.69 -6.75 11.39
N LEU A 108 1.50 -7.75 11.04
CA LEU A 108 2.78 -7.50 10.37
C LEU A 108 2.57 -6.97 8.94
N TYR A 109 1.57 -7.49 8.23
CA TYR A 109 1.16 -6.99 6.93
C TYR A 109 0.71 -5.52 6.97
N TRP A 110 -0.09 -5.17 7.97
CA TRP A 110 -0.58 -3.81 8.17
C TRP A 110 0.58 -2.86 8.51
N ILE A 111 1.49 -3.24 9.40
CA ILE A 111 2.70 -2.45 9.70
C ILE A 111 3.53 -2.24 8.45
N SER A 112 3.78 -3.29 7.67
CA SER A 112 4.52 -3.20 6.39
C SER A 112 3.84 -2.19 5.44
N THR A 113 2.52 -2.25 5.34
CA THR A 113 1.73 -1.34 4.51
C THR A 113 1.77 0.11 5.01
N MET A 114 1.77 0.33 6.32
CA MET A 114 1.91 1.66 6.90
C MET A 114 3.30 2.25 6.67
N LEU A 115 4.36 1.43 6.76
CA LEU A 115 5.72 1.86 6.39
C LEU A 115 5.77 2.34 4.94
N LEU A 116 5.12 1.61 4.03
CA LEU A 116 5.02 2.02 2.63
C LEU A 116 4.26 3.34 2.46
N ASN A 117 3.14 3.53 3.17
CA ASN A 117 2.40 4.79 3.17
C ASN A 117 3.26 5.96 3.67
N VAL A 118 4.03 5.77 4.73
CA VAL A 118 4.96 6.79 5.27
C VAL A 118 6.06 7.10 4.25
N THR A 119 6.64 6.09 3.61
CA THR A 119 7.62 6.30 2.53
C THR A 119 7.03 7.13 1.39
N PHE A 120 5.82 6.80 0.92
CA PHE A 120 5.17 7.56 -0.15
C PHE A 120 4.79 8.98 0.27
N ALA A 121 4.34 9.19 1.51
CA ALA A 121 4.06 10.52 2.03
C ALA A 121 5.34 11.37 2.12
N GLY A 122 6.45 10.80 2.61
CA GLY A 122 7.74 11.49 2.65
C GLY A 122 8.26 11.85 1.26
N LEU A 123 8.13 10.95 0.28
CA LEU A 123 8.47 11.23 -1.12
C LEU A 123 7.60 12.32 -1.72
N ALA A 124 6.29 12.32 -1.45
CA ALA A 124 5.39 13.36 -1.93
C ALA A 124 5.78 14.74 -1.37
N ILE A 125 6.07 14.83 -0.07
CA ILE A 125 6.54 16.07 0.58
C ILE A 125 7.85 16.53 -0.05
N PHE A 126 8.81 15.63 -0.23
CA PHE A 126 10.09 15.92 -0.88
C PHE A 126 9.88 16.51 -2.28
N ILE A 127 9.08 15.84 -3.13
CA ILE A 127 8.85 16.28 -4.51
C ILE A 127 8.13 17.64 -4.54
N ILE A 128 7.07 17.81 -3.75
CA ILE A 128 6.31 19.06 -3.71
C ILE A 128 7.21 20.22 -3.27
N ASN A 129 8.00 20.02 -2.21
CA ASN A 129 8.84 21.11 -1.71
C ASN A 129 10.00 21.43 -2.66
N GLU A 130 10.68 20.41 -3.17
CA GLU A 130 11.89 20.56 -4.00
C GLU A 130 11.58 21.03 -5.43
N TYR A 131 10.42 20.68 -5.99
CA TYR A 131 10.12 20.94 -7.41
C TYR A 131 8.94 21.87 -7.64
N VAL A 132 8.10 22.11 -6.64
CA VAL A 132 6.97 23.05 -6.76
C VAL A 132 7.29 24.30 -5.95
N ILE A 133 7.42 24.19 -4.63
CA ILE A 133 7.51 25.37 -3.75
C ILE A 133 8.82 26.15 -3.97
N SER A 134 9.96 25.47 -4.05
CA SER A 134 11.28 26.09 -4.29
C SER A 134 11.38 26.87 -5.63
N LYS A 135 10.46 26.65 -6.58
CA LYS A 135 10.41 27.38 -7.85
C LYS A 135 9.59 28.66 -7.78
N PHE A 136 8.80 28.84 -6.73
CA PHE A 136 7.93 30.00 -6.54
C PHE A 136 8.37 30.93 -5.40
N VAL A 137 9.43 30.56 -4.67
CA VAL A 137 10.08 31.35 -3.60
C VAL A 137 11.51 31.64 -4.00
#